data_AF-A0A4Z0H0Q2-F1
#
_entry.id   AF-A0A4Z0H0Q2-F1
#
_cell.length_a   1.000
_cell.length_b   1.000
_cell.length_c   1.000
_cell.angle_alpha   90.00
_cell.angle_beta   90.00
_cell.angle_gamma   90.00
#
_symmetry.space_group_name_H-M   'P 1'
#
loop_
_entity.id
_entity.type
_entity.pdbx_description
1 polymer ?
#
loop_
_entity_poly.entity_id
_entity_poly.type
_entity_poly.pdbx_seq_one_letter_code
_entity_poly.pdbx_strand_id
1 'polypeptide(L)' 'MCPVTPHESLNNEKIVNLYYFLLTNIYLRKLSESMFHETSLLEATAKKRGFHLNYYKKTVHPRNPIQILILVQKSD' A
#
# COMPACT_ATOMS: atom_id res chain seq x y z
N MET A 1 20.04 10.53 -15.09
CA MET A 1 19.19 10.84 -13.92
C MET A 1 18.01 9.89 -13.95
N CYS A 2 17.87 8.99 -12.99
CA CYS A 2 16.66 8.17 -12.89
C CYS A 2 15.50 9.10 -12.49
N PRO A 3 14.31 9.01 -13.10
CA PRO A 3 13.19 9.86 -12.74
C PRO A 3 12.84 9.61 -11.27
N VAL A 4 12.84 10.68 -10.48
CA VAL A 4 12.35 10.66 -9.10
C VAL A 4 10.88 10.28 -9.19
N THR A 5 10.54 9.07 -8.76
CA THR A 5 9.12 8.69 -8.72
C THR A 5 8.41 9.61 -7.72
N PRO A 6 7.16 10.04 -7.95
CA PRO A 6 6.46 10.96 -7.04
C PRO A 6 6.49 10.48 -5.57
N HIS A 7 6.49 9.16 -5.40
CA HIS A 7 6.55 8.44 -4.12
C HIS A 7 7.88 8.64 -3.35
N GLU A 8 8.98 8.93 -4.03
CA GLU A 8 10.29 9.17 -3.40
C GLU A 8 10.33 10.47 -2.58
N SER A 9 9.41 11.41 -2.83
CA SER A 9 9.27 12.65 -2.04
C SER A 9 8.44 12.49 -0.75
N LEU A 10 7.69 11.40 -0.61
CA LEU A 10 6.83 11.15 0.54
C LEU A 10 7.65 10.68 1.74
N ASN A 11 7.23 10.92 2.98
CA ASN A 11 7.85 10.28 4.15
C ASN A 11 7.30 8.84 4.33
N ASN A 12 7.93 8.03 5.19
CA ASN A 12 7.55 6.62 5.35
C ASN A 12 6.08 6.46 5.81
N GLU A 13 5.62 7.35 6.69
CA GLU A 13 4.22 7.35 7.15
C GLU A 13 3.24 7.59 6.00
N LYS A 14 3.52 8.57 5.13
CA LYS A 14 2.70 8.86 3.95
C LYS A 14 2.69 7.70 2.95
N ILE A 15 3.80 6.99 2.79
CA ILE A 15 3.87 5.77 1.96
C ILE A 15 2.92 4.70 2.52
N VAL A 16 3.00 4.43 3.83
CA VAL A 16 2.13 3.44 4.51
C VAL A 16 0.65 3.83 4.39
N ASN A 17 0.33 5.11 4.63
CA ASN A 17 -1.05 5.61 4.56
C ASN A 17 -1.61 5.55 3.14
N LEU A 18 -0.82 5.90 2.12
CA LEU A 18 -1.25 5.81 0.73
C LEU A 18 -1.46 4.35 0.31
N TYR A 19 -0.58 3.45 0.74
CA TYR A 19 -0.70 2.01 0.51
C TYR A 19 -1.99 1.46 1.13
N TYR A 20 -2.28 1.80 2.39
CA TYR A 20 -3.54 1.45 3.06
C TYR A 20 -4.77 2.01 2.32
N PHE A 21 -4.72 3.28 1.92
CA PHE A 21 -5.80 3.94 1.20
C PHE A 21 -6.10 3.24 -0.13
N LEU A 22 -5.08 2.96 -0.94
CA LEU A 22 -5.23 2.28 -2.23
C LEU A 22 -5.85 0.90 -2.05
N LEU A 23 -5.27 0.06 -1.18
CA LEU A 23 -5.78 -1.28 -0.93
C LEU A 23 -7.24 -1.26 -0.47
N THR A 24 -7.56 -0.38 0.48
CA THR A 24 -8.93 -0.24 0.99
C THR A 24 -9.90 0.13 -0.12
N ASN A 25 -9.57 1.12 -0.95
CA ASN A 25 -10.48 1.57 -2.00
C ASN A 25 -10.56 0.62 -3.20
N ILE A 26 -9.49 -0.11 -3.53
CA ILE A 26 -9.51 -1.19 -4.53
C ILE A 26 -10.46 -2.30 -4.05
N TYR A 27 -10.29 -2.77 -2.81
CA TYR A 27 -11.15 -3.85 -2.29
C TYR A 27 -12.60 -3.43 -2.05
N LEU A 28 -12.85 -2.16 -1.75
CA LEU A 28 -14.21 -1.60 -1.71
C LEU A 28 -14.79 -1.31 -3.10
N ARG A 29 -14.09 -1.67 -4.19
CA ARG A 29 -14.49 -1.42 -5.59
C ARG A 29 -14.73 0.06 -5.91
N LYS A 30 -14.10 0.96 -5.17
CA LYS A 30 -14.09 2.41 -5.42
C LYS A 30 -12.99 2.81 -6.40
N LEU A 31 -11.95 1.98 -6.50
CA LEU A 31 -10.87 2.11 -7.48
C LEU A 31 -10.78 0.85 -8.33
N SER A 32 -10.28 1.01 -9.55
CA SER A 32 -9.98 -0.09 -10.47
C SER A 32 -8.90 -1.00 -9.92
N GLU A 33 -8.97 -2.30 -10.24
CA GLU A 33 -7.90 -3.26 -9.96
C GLU A 33 -6.57 -2.87 -10.63
N SER A 34 -6.59 -2.09 -11.71
CA SER A 34 -5.37 -1.54 -12.31
C SER A 34 -4.53 -0.70 -11.34
N MET A 35 -5.14 -0.18 -10.26
CA MET A 35 -4.44 0.57 -9.21
C MET A 35 -3.56 -0.32 -8.31
N PHE A 36 -3.62 -1.66 -8.42
CA PHE A 36 -2.62 -2.54 -7.80
C PHE A 36 -1.20 -2.32 -8.36
N HIS A 37 -1.07 -1.68 -9.53
CA HIS A 37 0.24 -1.26 -10.01
C HIS A 37 0.86 -0.20 -9.07
N GLU A 38 0.06 0.78 -8.62
CA GLU A 38 0.53 1.80 -7.68
C GLU A 38 0.92 1.22 -6.33
N THR A 39 0.21 0.18 -5.86
CA THR A 39 0.60 -0.51 -4.61
C THR A 39 1.97 -1.18 -4.77
N SER A 40 2.26 -1.75 -5.93
CA SER A 40 3.57 -2.35 -6.25
C SER A 40 4.70 -1.31 -6.29
N LEU A 41 4.43 -0.11 -6.80
CA LEU A 41 5.40 1.01 -6.79
C LEU A 41 5.71 1.48 -5.36
N LEU A 42 4.69 1.51 -4.48
CA LEU A 42 4.88 1.84 -3.07
C LEU A 42 5.67 0.76 -2.32
N GLU A 43 5.44 -0.52 -2.59
CA GLU A 43 6.23 -1.63 -2.06
C GLU A 43 7.71 -1.55 -2.49
N ALA A 44 7.96 -1.24 -3.77
CA ALA A 44 9.32 -1.04 -4.27
C ALA A 44 10.00 0.17 -3.61
N THR A 45 9.25 1.26 -3.40
CA THR A 45 9.75 2.48 -2.74
C THR A 45 10.06 2.22 -1.27
N ALA A 46 9.19 1.49 -0.56
CA ALA A 46 9.41 1.04 0.81
C ALA A 46 10.68 0.18 0.92
N LYS A 47 10.84 -0.79 0.01
CA LYS A 47 12.01 -1.68 -0.01
C LYS A 47 13.31 -0.91 -0.20
N LYS A 48 13.34 0.07 -1.11
CA LYS A 48 14.50 0.98 -1.29
C LYS A 48 14.85 1.74 -0.01
N ARG A 49 13.89 1.95 0.89
CA ARG A 49 14.06 2.64 2.17
C ARG A 49 14.31 1.71 3.35
N GLY A 50 14.54 0.42 3.08
CA GLY A 50 14.90 -0.56 4.09
C GLY A 50 13.71 -1.10 4.89
N PHE A 51 12.50 -1.09 4.33
CA PHE A 51 11.37 -1.79 4.92
C PHE A 51 10.46 -2.44 3.88
N HIS A 52 9.78 -3.52 4.27
CA HIS A 52 8.78 -4.20 3.48
C HIS A 52 7.38 -3.79 3.92
N LEU A 53 6.51 -3.62 2.92
CA LEU A 53 5.07 -3.51 3.13
C LEU A 53 4.43 -4.82 2.70
N ASN A 54 3.61 -5.37 3.57
CA ASN A 54 2.71 -6.48 3.28
C ASN A 54 1.32 -6.13 3.81
N TYR A 55 0.29 -6.85 3.37
CA TYR A 55 -1.05 -6.65 3.91
C TYR A 55 -1.82 -7.96 4.07
N TYR A 56 -2.74 -7.94 5.04
CA TYR A 56 -3.76 -8.96 5.19
C TYR A 56 -5.14 -8.33 5.01
N LYS A 57 -5.95 -8.95 4.15
CA LYS A 57 -7.36 -8.62 4.00
C LYS A 57 -8.19 -9.56 4.86
N LYS A 58 -9.01 -9.00 5.76
CA LYS A 58 -9.98 -9.74 6.57
C LYS A 58 -11.39 -9.25 6.24
N THR A 59 -12.30 -10.19 6.01
CA THR A 59 -13.74 -9.89 5.92
C THR A 59 -14.35 -10.08 7.30
N VAL A 60 -14.78 -8.98 7.93
CA VAL A 60 -15.20 -9.00 9.35
C VAL A 60 -16.69 -9.31 9.50
N HIS A 61 -17.53 -9.06 8.50
CA HIS A 61 -18.96 -9.37 8.55
C HIS A 61 -19.61 -9.55 7.15
N PRO A 62 -20.75 -10.28 7.05
CA PRO A 62 -21.45 -10.51 5.78
C PRO A 62 -22.13 -9.26 5.19
N ARG A 63 -22.30 -8.18 5.97
CA ARG A 63 -22.81 -6.88 5.51
C ARG A 63 -21.70 -5.85 5.20
N ASN A 64 -20.44 -6.30 5.16
CA ASN A 64 -19.17 -5.60 4.89
C ASN A 64 -18.73 -4.58 5.96
N PRO A 65 -17.59 -4.87 6.62
CA PRO A 65 -16.44 -4.02 6.31
C PRO A 65 -15.21 -4.87 6.01
N ILE A 66 -14.59 -4.59 4.86
CA ILE A 66 -13.26 -5.09 4.54
C ILE A 66 -12.30 -4.40 5.49
N GLN A 67 -11.56 -5.18 6.27
CA GLN A 67 -10.46 -4.69 7.08
C GLN A 67 -9.15 -5.02 6.40
N ILE A 68 -8.34 -3.99 6.15
CA ILE A 68 -6.97 -4.13 5.65
C ILE A 68 -6.03 -3.89 6.83
N LEU A 69 -5.18 -4.86 7.12
CA LEU A 69 -4.08 -4.70 8.07
C LEU A 69 -2.79 -4.55 7.28
N ILE A 70 -2.06 -3.46 7.49
CA ILE A 70 -0.73 -3.25 6.91
C ILE A 70 0.33 -3.77 7.88
N LEU A 71 1.23 -4.59 7.36
CA LEU A 71 2.41 -5.05 8.06
C LEU A 71 3.63 -4.31 7.52
N VAL A 72 4.35 -3.67 8.44
CA VAL A 72 5.60 -2.98 8.16
C VAL A 72 6.71 -3.76 8.83
N GLN A 73 7.67 -4.24 8.04
CA GLN A 73 8.80 -5.04 8.52
C GLN A 73 10.09 -4.38 8.08
N LYS A 74 11.10 -4.33 8.95
CA LYS A 74 12.43 -3.84 8.56
C LYS A 74 13.04 -4.84 7.57
N SER A 75 13.70 -4.34 6.52
CA SER A 75 14.52 -5.18 5.64
C SER A 75 15.84 -5.47 6.35
N ASP A 76 16.18 -6.75 6.48
CA ASP A 76 17.50 -7.22 6.93
C ASP A 76 18.55 -7.05 5.81
#